data_AF-A0A5E4ME67-F1
#
_entry.id   AF-A0A5E4ME67-F1
#
_cell.length_a   1.000
_cell.length_b   1.000
_cell.length_c   1.000
_cell.angle_alpha   90.00
_cell.angle_beta   90.00
_cell.angle_gamma   90.00
#
_symmetry.space_group_name_H-M   'P 1'
#
loop_
_entity.id
_entity.type
_entity.pdbx_description
1 polymer ?
#
loop_
_entity_poly.entity_id
_entity_poly.type
_entity_poly.pdbx_seq_one_letter_code
_entity_poly.pdbx_strand_id
1 'polypeptide(L)'
;MTNDEVFAKAKERRCFMKSLKKRRTKLIGHILRHNSLLKRIMEGMIVGKNVVGRPPLDYLQQIMRDVDIPGYRHMKRKAENREEWRVATNQPHGC
;
A
#
# COMPACT_ATOMS: atom_id res chain seq x y z
N MET A 1 7.19 26.91 10.32
CA MET A 1 6.78 26.77 8.90
C MET A 1 6.24 25.36 8.72
N THR A 2 4.95 25.22 8.45
CA THR A 2 4.31 23.91 8.24
C THR A 2 4.47 23.45 6.79
N ASN A 3 4.36 22.15 6.52
CA ASN A 3 4.44 21.63 5.14
C ASN A 3 3.40 22.27 4.22
N ASP A 4 2.19 22.53 4.74
CA ASP A 4 1.11 23.14 3.97
C ASP A 4 1.41 24.61 3.62
N GLU A 5 2.05 25.36 4.53
CA GLU A 5 2.55 26.71 4.24
C GLU A 5 3.64 26.71 3.15
N VAL A 6 4.52 25.70 3.15
CA VAL A 6 5.58 25.57 2.13
C VAL A 6 4.96 25.35 0.74
N PHE A 7 4.01 24.40 0.64
CA PHE A 7 3.31 24.11 -0.61
C PHE A 7 2.47 25.30 -1.10
N ALA A 8 1.81 26.02 -0.17
CA ALA A 8 1.07 27.23 -0.50
C ALA A 8 1.98 28.33 -1.08
N LYS A 9 3.17 28.53 -0.50
CA LYS A 9 4.17 29.48 -1.03
C LYS A 9 4.72 29.05 -2.40
N ALA A 10 4.92 27.76 -2.62
CA ALA A 10 5.37 27.20 -3.88
C ALA A 10 4.27 27.16 -4.96
N LYS A 11 3.00 27.48 -4.62
CA LYS A 11 1.81 27.28 -5.47
C LYS A 11 1.67 25.84 -5.99
N GLU A 12 2.23 24.88 -5.25
CA GLU A 12 2.18 23.46 -5.60
C GLU A 12 1.19 22.72 -4.72
N ARG A 13 0.53 21.70 -5.29
CA ARG A 13 -0.36 20.81 -4.52
C ARG A 13 0.43 19.60 -4.03
N ARG A 14 0.06 19.06 -2.87
CA ARG A 14 0.68 17.88 -2.26
C ARG A 14 0.33 16.56 -2.97
N CYS A 15 0.52 16.50 -4.30
CA CYS A 15 0.16 15.35 -5.12
C CYS A 15 1.19 14.21 -5.07
N PHE A 16 2.35 14.40 -4.39
CA PHE A 16 3.34 13.34 -4.16
C PHE A 16 2.77 12.17 -3.36
N MET A 17 2.09 12.45 -2.25
CA MET A 17 1.50 11.40 -1.40
C MET A 17 0.46 10.58 -2.15
N LYS A 18 -0.33 11.22 -3.02
CA LYS A 18 -1.29 10.56 -3.92
C LYS A 18 -0.59 9.62 -4.88
N SER A 19 0.48 10.09 -5.53
CA SER A 19 1.28 9.28 -6.45
C SER A 19 1.90 8.07 -5.75
N LEU A 20 2.39 8.27 -4.53
CA LEU A 20 3.01 7.23 -3.73
C LEU A 20 1.99 6.15 -3.32
N LYS A 21 0.82 6.55 -2.80
CA LYS A 21 -0.29 5.64 -2.49
C LYS A 21 -0.72 4.84 -3.72
N LYS A 22 -0.91 5.49 -4.87
CA LYS A 22 -1.29 4.83 -6.13
C LYS A 22 -0.28 3.78 -6.59
N ARG A 23 1.02 4.10 -6.51
CA ARG A 23 2.09 3.16 -6.87
C ARG A 23 2.10 1.96 -5.94
N ARG A 24 1.93 2.19 -4.63
CA ARG A 24 1.90 1.16 -3.60
C ARG A 24 0.73 0.19 -3.78
N THR A 25 -0.49 0.71 -3.97
CA THR A 25 -1.69 -0.11 -4.17
C THR A 25 -1.66 -0.89 -5.49
N LYS A 26 -1.06 -0.33 -6.54
CA LYS A 26 -0.82 -1.04 -7.81
C LYS A 26 0.15 -2.21 -7.63
N LEU A 27 1.26 -1.99 -6.93
CA LEU A 27 2.28 -3.00 -6.69
C LEU A 27 1.73 -4.17 -5.86
N ILE A 28 1.11 -3.91 -4.71
CA ILE A 28 0.59 -4.97 -3.85
C ILE A 28 -0.54 -5.75 -4.52
N GLY A 29 -1.45 -5.07 -5.24
CA GLY A 29 -2.51 -5.73 -5.99
C GLY A 29 -1.96 -6.67 -7.06
N HIS A 30 -0.86 -6.28 -7.73
CA HIS A 30 -0.15 -7.16 -8.66
C HIS A 30 0.49 -8.36 -7.93
N ILE A 31 1.22 -8.12 -6.84
CA ILE A 31 1.89 -9.18 -6.07
C ILE A 31 0.88 -10.21 -5.55
N LEU A 32 -0.27 -9.79 -5.02
CA LEU A 32 -1.28 -10.68 -4.43
C LEU A 32 -1.98 -11.55 -5.48
N ARG A 33 -2.24 -11.00 -6.67
CA ARG A 33 -2.93 -11.71 -7.77
C ARG A 33 -2.06 -12.73 -8.47
N HIS A 34 -0.76 -12.48 -8.57
CA HIS A 34 0.16 -13.41 -9.23
C HIS A 34 0.84 -14.31 -8.21
N ASN A 35 1.22 -15.52 -8.62
CA ASN A 35 2.00 -16.44 -7.79
C ASN A 35 3.48 -16.03 -7.75
N SER A 36 3.75 -14.81 -7.27
CA SER A 36 5.09 -14.23 -7.24
C SER A 36 5.89 -14.74 -6.03
N LEU A 37 7.22 -14.73 -6.16
CA LEU A 37 8.14 -15.03 -5.05
C LEU A 37 7.85 -14.11 -3.84
N LEU A 38 7.58 -12.84 -4.09
CA LEU A 38 7.27 -11.85 -3.05
C LEU A 38 6.01 -12.24 -2.24
N LYS A 39 4.98 -12.76 -2.91
CA LYS A 39 3.78 -13.28 -2.22
C LYS A 39 4.14 -14.43 -1.29
N ARG A 40 4.95 -15.39 -1.76
CA ARG A 40 5.41 -16.54 -0.96
C ARG A 40 6.28 -16.12 0.23
N ILE A 41 7.14 -15.12 0.06
CA ILE A 41 7.94 -14.52 1.14
C ILE A 41 7.01 -13.87 2.18
N MET A 42 6.06 -13.03 1.74
CA MET A 42 5.13 -12.35 2.63
C MET A 42 4.23 -13.33 3.40
N GLU A 43 3.85 -14.44 2.79
CA GLU A 43 3.04 -15.49 3.43
C GLU A 43 3.86 -16.46 4.29
N GLY A 44 5.19 -16.28 4.38
CA GLY A 44 6.05 -17.12 5.20
C GLY A 44 6.25 -18.53 4.65
N MET A 45 6.02 -18.74 3.35
CA MET A 45 6.12 -20.06 2.69
C MET A 45 7.56 -20.46 2.34
N ILE A 46 8.57 -19.65 2.69
CA ILE A 46 9.98 -19.95 2.45
C ILE A 46 10.60 -20.46 3.75
N VAL A 47 11.29 -21.61 3.65
CA VAL A 47 11.99 -22.23 4.77
C VAL A 47 13.22 -21.40 5.12
N GLY A 48 13.27 -20.90 6.36
CA GLY A 48 14.39 -20.11 6.88
C GLY A 48 13.94 -19.21 8.03
N LYS A 49 14.80 -19.03 9.04
CA LYS A 49 14.57 -18.03 10.10
C LYS A 49 15.13 -16.70 9.63
N ASN A 50 14.26 -15.76 9.30
CA ASN A 50 14.66 -14.36 9.22
C ASN A 50 14.83 -13.84 10.64
N VAL A 51 16.03 -13.38 11.01
CA VAL A 51 16.26 -12.70 12.29
C VAL A 51 15.63 -11.32 12.17
N VAL A 52 14.38 -11.18 12.64
CA VAL A 52 13.66 -9.91 12.58
C VAL A 52 14.08 -9.07 13.79
N GLY A 53 14.76 -7.95 13.55
CA GLY A 53 14.97 -6.91 14.58
C GLY A 53 13.66 -6.21 14.95
N ARG A 54 13.71 -4.95 15.42
CA ARG A 54 12.49 -4.16 15.67
C ARG A 54 11.68 -4.06 14.37
N PRO A 55 10.42 -4.55 14.30
CA PRO A 55 9.62 -4.44 13.09
C PRO A 55 9.42 -2.96 12.76
N PRO A 56 9.90 -2.47 11.61
CA PRO A 56 9.50 -1.16 11.10
C PRO A 56 7.99 -1.12 10.90
N LEU A 57 7.42 0.06 10.69
CA LEU A 57 6.04 0.20 10.21
C LEU A 57 5.89 -0.65 8.93
N ASP A 58 5.27 -1.82 9.07
CA ASP A 58 5.33 -2.86 8.05
C ASP A 58 4.70 -2.30 6.78
N TYR A 59 5.34 -2.55 5.64
CA TYR A 59 4.85 -2.13 4.34
C TYR A 59 3.37 -2.53 4.15
N LEU A 60 3.01 -3.71 4.66
CA LEU A 60 1.62 -4.19 4.68
C LEU A 60 0.71 -3.36 5.57
N GLN A 61 1.15 -2.95 6.77
CA GLN A 61 0.38 -2.06 7.65
C GLN A 61 0.15 -0.69 7.02
N GLN A 62 1.14 -0.16 6.28
CA GLN A 62 0.97 1.11 5.56
C GLN A 62 -0.11 1.00 4.46
N ILE A 63 -0.14 -0.12 3.74
CA ILE A 63 -1.17 -0.39 2.73
C ILE A 63 -2.54 -0.56 3.37
N MET A 64 -2.63 -1.29 4.49
CA MET A 64 -3.88 -1.46 5.23
C MET A 64 -4.48 -0.11 5.64
N ARG A 65 -3.63 0.84 6.07
CA ARG A 65 -4.06 2.22 6.38
C ARG A 65 -4.45 3.00 5.13
N ASP A 66 -3.73 2.83 4.01
CA ASP A 66 -4.03 3.55 2.76
C ASP A 66 -5.37 3.15 2.13
N VAL A 67 -5.77 1.87 2.27
CA VAL A 67 -6.97 1.29 1.64
C VAL A 67 -8.10 1.06 2.66
N ASP A 68 -7.88 1.42 3.92
CA ASP A 68 -8.81 1.22 5.04
C ASP A 68 -9.29 -0.24 5.16
N ILE A 69 -8.34 -1.17 5.24
CA ILE A 69 -8.60 -2.60 5.33
C ILE A 69 -8.11 -3.14 6.70
N PRO A 70 -8.95 -3.86 7.45
CA PRO A 70 -8.64 -4.26 8.83
C PRO A 70 -7.55 -5.33 8.97
N GLY A 71 -7.13 -5.97 7.87
CA GLY A 71 -6.08 -6.98 7.94
C GLY A 71 -5.71 -7.63 6.60
N TYR A 72 -4.62 -8.40 6.61
CA TYR A 72 -4.04 -9.02 5.41
C TYR A 72 -5.00 -9.97 4.70
N ARG A 73 -5.76 -10.79 5.45
CA ARG A 73 -6.75 -11.72 4.87
C ARG A 73 -7.82 -11.00 4.04
N HIS A 74 -8.32 -9.87 4.55
CA HIS A 74 -9.30 -9.05 3.86
C HIS A 74 -8.68 -8.39 2.62
N MET A 75 -7.43 -7.92 2.74
CA MET A 75 -6.69 -7.33 1.62
C MET A 75 -6.50 -8.34 0.49
N LYS A 76 -6.12 -9.58 0.80
CA LYS A 76 -5.92 -10.65 -0.17
C LYS A 76 -7.20 -10.95 -0.95
N ARG A 77 -8.32 -11.17 -0.25
CA ARG A 77 -9.64 -11.40 -0.88
C ARG A 77 -10.05 -10.25 -1.79
N LYS A 78 -9.90 -9.01 -1.30
CA LYS A 78 -10.26 -7.81 -2.07
C LYS A 78 -9.36 -7.60 -3.29
N ALA A 79 -8.09 -7.99 -3.20
CA ALA A 79 -7.12 -7.87 -4.30
C ALA A 79 -7.35 -8.91 -5.41
N GLU A 80 -7.96 -10.06 -5.10
CA GLU A 80 -8.33 -11.09 -6.09
C GLU A 80 -9.36 -10.55 -7.09
N ASN A 81 -10.35 -9.79 -6.63
CA ASN A 81 -11.28 -9.08 -7.50
C ASN A 81 -10.64 -7.76 -8.01
N ARG A 82 -10.28 -7.74 -9.30
CA ARG A 82 -9.62 -6.58 -9.93
C ARG A 82 -10.46 -5.31 -9.88
N GLU A 83 -11.78 -5.43 -10.03
CA GLU A 83 -12.66 -4.27 -10.08
C GLU A 83 -12.89 -3.68 -8.68
N GLU A 84 -13.15 -4.54 -7.69
CA GLU A 84 -13.25 -4.11 -6.29
C GLU A 84 -11.94 -3.49 -5.78
N TRP A 85 -10.79 -4.07 -6.16
CA TRP A 85 -9.48 -3.52 -5.84
C TRP A 85 -9.28 -2.14 -6.46
N ARG A 86 -9.70 -1.97 -7.71
CA ARG A 86 -9.60 -0.70 -8.42
C ARG A 86 -10.49 0.37 -7.76
N VAL A 87 -11.72 0.04 -7.39
CA VAL A 87 -12.64 0.95 -6.70
C VAL A 87 -12.10 1.36 -5.34
N ALA A 88 -11.61 0.39 -4.54
CA ALA A 88 -11.05 0.65 -3.22
C ALA A 88 -9.80 1.53 -3.24
N THR A 89 -9.05 1.51 -4.35
CA THR A 89 -7.75 2.20 -4.47
C THR A 89 -7.82 3.49 -5.29
N ASN A 90 -8.92 3.73 -6.01
CA ASN A 90 -9.17 4.95 -6.79
C ASN A 90 -9.94 6.02 -6.02
N GLN A 91 -9.87 6.02 -4.68
CA GLN A 91 -10.52 7.09 -3.92
C GLN A 91 -10.08 8.47 -4.43
N PRO A 92 -11.03 9.41 -4.63
CA PRO A 92 -10.75 10.77 -5.07
C PRO A 92 -10.09 11.51 -3.92
N HIS A 93 -8.82 11.24 -3.68
CA HIS A 93 -7.98 12.13 -2.90
C HIS A 93 -7.80 13.36 -3.77
N GLY A 94 -8.57 14.41 -3.48
CA GLY A 94 -8.43 15.71 -4.10
C GLY A 94 -6.97 16.13 -4.11
N CYS A 95 -6.54 16.70 -5.23
CA CYS A 95 -5.71 17.87 -5.16
C CYS A 95 -6.71 19.01 -5.43
#